data_AF-A0A6J6C2H4-F1
#
_entry.id   AF-A0A6J6C2H4-F1
#
_cell.length_a   1.000
_cell.length_b   1.000
_cell.length_c   1.000
_cell.angle_alpha   90.00
_cell.angle_beta   90.00
_cell.angle_gamma   90.00
#
_symmetry.space_group_name_H-M   'P 1'
#
loop_
_entity.id
_entity.type
_entity.pdbx_description
1 polymer ?
#
loop_
_entity_poly.entity_id
_entity_poly.type
_entity_poly.pdbx_seq_one_letter_code
_entity_poly.pdbx_strand_id
1 'polypeptide(L)'
;MDLHDVGRNRNGVSAALARVHAPALVASVTSDTLYPPDQQQRLHQGLLDAGKNSTWLEIESKCGHDGFLVETAQLASPIAEFLEEHA
;
A
#
# COMPACT_ATOMS: atom_id res chain seq x y z
N MET A 1 10.40 10.14 -9.13
CA MET A 1 9.72 10.42 -7.84
C MET A 1 10.68 10.25 -6.67
N ASP A 2 11.99 10.36 -6.92
CA ASP A 2 13.01 9.66 -6.12
C ASP A 2 13.44 10.47 -4.88
N LEU A 3 12.90 11.69 -4.76
CA LEU A 3 13.13 12.58 -3.63
C LEU A 3 12.00 12.52 -2.59
N HIS A 4 10.94 11.74 -2.81
CA HIS A 4 9.83 11.60 -1.86
C HIS A 4 10.15 10.54 -0.80
N ASP A 5 10.90 10.96 0.21
CA ASP A 5 11.14 10.17 1.41
C ASP A 5 10.12 10.53 2.50
N VAL A 6 9.25 9.58 2.85
CA VAL A 6 8.20 9.78 3.87
C VAL A 6 8.79 10.03 5.27
N GLY A 7 9.99 9.55 5.55
CA GLY A 7 10.70 9.71 6.82
C GLY A 7 11.45 11.03 6.96
N ARG A 8 11.65 11.78 5.86
CA ARG A 8 12.36 13.07 5.89
C ARG A 8 11.68 14.03 6.87
N ASN A 9 12.49 14.59 7.78
CA ASN A 9 12.06 15.50 8.85
C ASN A 9 11.00 14.91 9.81
N ARG A 10 10.93 13.58 9.92
CA ARG A 10 9.90 12.85 10.71
C ARG A 10 10.49 11.74 11.57
N ASN A 11 11.79 11.80 11.85
CA ASN A 11 12.55 10.81 12.62
C ASN A 11 12.56 9.40 11.98
N GLY A 12 12.54 9.35 10.64
CA GLY A 12 12.59 8.11 9.88
C GLY A 12 11.21 7.55 9.53
N VAL A 13 11.22 6.50 8.70
CA VAL A 13 9.99 5.91 8.14
C VAL A 13 9.09 5.33 9.23
N SER A 14 9.64 4.59 10.20
CA SER A 14 8.86 4.00 11.30
C SER A 14 8.09 5.06 12.11
N ALA A 15 8.77 6.14 12.51
CA ALA A 15 8.13 7.25 13.22
C ALA A 15 7.09 7.99 12.35
N ALA A 16 7.31 8.06 11.03
CA ALA A 16 6.33 8.62 10.12
C ALA A 16 5.05 7.75 10.02
N LEU A 17 5.20 6.42 9.90
CA LEU A 17 4.10 5.46 9.83
C LEU A 17 3.31 5.39 11.15
N ALA A 18 3.98 5.55 12.30
CA ALA A 18 3.32 5.58 13.60
C ALA A 18 2.29 6.72 13.77
N ARG A 19 2.31 7.73 12.90
CA ARG A 19 1.33 8.83 12.90
C ARG A 19 0.10 8.56 12.03
N VAL A 20 0.06 7.44 11.32
CA VAL A 20 -1.14 7.04 10.58
C VAL A 20 -2.24 6.69 11.59
N HIS A 21 -3.44 7.22 11.35
CA HIS A 21 -4.63 6.95 12.18
C HIS A 21 -5.73 6.24 11.38
N ALA A 22 -5.75 6.43 10.06
CA ALA A 22 -6.70 5.75 9.19
C ALA A 22 -6.31 4.26 9.04
N PRO A 23 -7.30 3.36 8.91
CA PRO A 23 -7.07 2.04 8.33
C PRO A 23 -6.43 2.17 6.94
N ALA A 24 -5.60 1.21 6.55
CA ALA A 24 -4.92 1.22 5.26
C ALA A 24 -5.17 -0.06 4.47
N LEU A 25 -5.53 0.09 3.20
CA LEU A 25 -5.47 -0.99 2.20
C LEU A 25 -4.24 -0.77 1.33
N VAL A 26 -3.30 -1.71 1.34
CA VAL A 26 -2.06 -1.67 0.55
C VAL A 26 -2.16 -2.69 -0.56
N ALA A 27 -1.88 -2.29 -1.80
CA ALA A 27 -1.95 -3.16 -2.97
C ALA A 27 -0.61 -3.21 -3.72
N SER A 28 -0.16 -4.41 -4.09
CA SER A 28 1.03 -4.63 -4.92
C SER A 28 0.62 -5.14 -6.31
N VAL A 29 1.24 -4.65 -7.39
CA VAL A 29 1.11 -5.29 -8.70
C VAL A 29 2.32 -6.18 -8.96
N THR A 30 2.10 -7.46 -9.25
CA THR A 30 3.17 -8.48 -9.32
C THR A 30 4.28 -8.15 -10.33
N SER A 31 3.95 -7.45 -11.42
CA SER A 31 4.89 -7.06 -12.47
C SER A 31 5.39 -5.62 -12.37
N ASP A 32 5.07 -4.90 -11.31
CA ASP A 32 5.53 -3.52 -11.14
C ASP A 32 7.05 -3.46 -10.97
N THR A 33 7.70 -2.68 -11.82
CA THR A 33 9.16 -2.44 -11.76
C THR A 33 9.50 -1.04 -11.29
N LEU A 34 8.55 -0.11 -11.29
CA LEU A 34 8.70 1.24 -10.74
C LEU A 34 8.58 1.21 -9.21
N TYR A 35 7.59 0.45 -8.72
CA TYR A 35 7.35 0.20 -7.31
C TYR A 35 7.21 -1.30 -7.06
N PRO A 36 8.33 -2.01 -6.95
CA PRO A 36 8.32 -3.46 -6.82
C PRO A 36 7.53 -3.94 -5.60
N PRO A 37 6.85 -5.10 -5.67
CA PRO A 37 5.97 -5.60 -4.61
C PRO A 37 6.56 -5.61 -3.20
N ASP A 38 7.87 -5.80 -3.05
CA ASP A 38 8.55 -5.79 -1.75
C ASP A 38 8.41 -4.43 -1.04
N GLN A 39 8.31 -3.32 -1.78
CA GLN A 39 8.16 -1.99 -1.18
C GLN A 39 6.78 -1.83 -0.53
N GLN A 40 5.72 -2.31 -1.18
CA GLN A 40 4.36 -2.33 -0.63
C GLN A 40 4.25 -3.30 0.54
N GLN A 41 4.87 -4.47 0.46
CA GLN A 41 4.94 -5.41 1.59
C GLN A 41 5.65 -4.77 2.80
N ARG A 42 6.75 -4.03 2.58
CA ARG A 42 7.44 -3.27 3.63
C ARG A 42 6.59 -2.15 4.22
N LEU A 43 5.78 -1.48 3.40
CA LEU A 43 4.82 -0.47 3.89
C LEU A 43 3.74 -1.12 4.76
N HIS A 44 3.15 -2.22 4.30
CA HIS A 44 2.15 -2.98 5.05
C HIS A 44 2.72 -3.46 6.39
N GLN A 45 3.90 -4.09 6.39
CA GLN A 45 4.56 -4.55 7.60
C GLN A 45 4.90 -3.37 8.54
N GLY A 46 5.41 -2.26 8.00
CA GLY A 46 5.75 -1.09 8.80
C GLY A 46 4.53 -0.43 9.46
N LEU A 47 3.35 -0.53 8.85
CA LEU A 47 2.09 -0.10 9.46
C LEU A 47 1.67 -1.06 10.59
N LEU A 48 1.78 -2.38 10.37
CA LEU A 48 1.49 -3.39 11.40
C LEU A 48 2.43 -3.28 12.60
N ASP A 49 3.73 -3.12 12.36
CA ASP A 49 4.76 -2.94 13.40
C ASP A 49 4.50 -1.67 14.24
N ALA A 50 3.86 -0.66 13.65
CA ALA A 50 3.43 0.56 14.32
C ALA A 50 2.05 0.44 15.00
N GLY A 51 1.48 -0.77 15.06
CA GLY A 51 0.18 -1.05 15.67
C GLY A 51 -1.01 -0.48 14.89
N LYS A 52 -0.88 -0.31 13.57
CA LYS A 52 -1.94 0.25 12.71
C LYS A 52 -2.74 -0.85 12.04
N ASN A 53 -4.00 -0.54 11.72
CA ASN A 53 -4.82 -1.42 10.91
C ASN A 53 -4.39 -1.32 9.44
N SER A 54 -3.93 -2.42 8.87
CA SER A 54 -3.42 -2.51 7.52
C SER A 54 -3.80 -3.85 6.92
N THR A 55 -4.41 -3.83 5.74
CA THR A 55 -4.71 -5.00 4.93
C THR A 55 -3.85 -4.94 3.67
N TRP A 56 -3.36 -6.08 3.21
CA TRP A 56 -2.56 -6.18 1.99
C TRP A 56 -3.22 -7.09 0.95
N LEU A 57 -3.16 -6.69 -0.31
CA LEU A 57 -3.62 -7.48 -1.45
C LEU A 57 -2.59 -7.44 -2.59
N GLU A 58 -2.58 -8.49 -3.39
CA GLU A 58 -1.73 -8.61 -4.57
C GLU A 58 -2.58 -8.65 -5.83
N ILE A 59 -2.14 -7.92 -6.86
CA ILE A 59 -2.80 -7.75 -8.15
C ILE A 59 -1.92 -8.41 -9.21
N GLU A 60 -2.44 -9.43 -9.88
CA GLU A 60 -1.74 -10.03 -11.00
C GLU A 60 -1.98 -9.20 -12.27
N SER A 61 -0.92 -8.64 -12.85
CA SER A 61 -1.03 -7.93 -14.13
C SER A 61 0.21 -8.12 -14.98
N LYS A 62 0.06 -7.99 -16.30
CA LYS A 62 1.17 -7.87 -17.25
C LYS A 62 1.50 -6.42 -17.61
N CYS A 63 0.68 -5.47 -17.15
CA CYS A 63 0.80 -4.05 -17.47
C CYS A 63 1.79 -3.29 -16.57
N GLY A 64 2.53 -3.99 -15.71
CA GLY A 64 3.46 -3.35 -14.78
C GLY A 64 2.72 -2.42 -13.82
N HIS A 65 3.31 -1.26 -13.56
CA HIS A 65 2.74 -0.24 -12.67
C HIS A 65 1.28 0.09 -13.00
N ASP A 66 0.92 0.21 -14.29
CA ASP A 66 -0.42 0.57 -14.71
C ASP A 66 -1.47 -0.53 -14.45
N GLY A 67 -1.07 -1.68 -13.89
CA GLY A 67 -1.97 -2.73 -13.42
C GLY A 67 -3.08 -2.21 -12.51
N PHE A 68 -2.81 -1.20 -11.65
CA PHE A 68 -3.85 -0.63 -10.78
C PHE A 68 -4.94 0.15 -11.55
N LEU A 69 -4.67 0.59 -12.77
CA LEU A 69 -5.64 1.30 -13.61
C LEU A 69 -6.48 0.33 -14.45
N VAL A 70 -5.91 -0.81 -14.84
CA VAL A 70 -6.52 -1.74 -15.80
C VAL A 70 -7.17 -2.95 -15.14
N GLU A 71 -6.61 -3.46 -14.04
CA GLU A 71 -7.11 -4.64 -13.32
C GLU A 71 -8.25 -4.30 -12.35
N THR A 72 -9.19 -3.46 -12.80
CA THR A 72 -10.32 -2.96 -11.99
C THR A 72 -11.15 -4.09 -11.36
N ALA A 73 -11.27 -5.24 -12.04
CA ALA A 73 -11.97 -6.41 -11.51
C ALA A 73 -11.32 -6.98 -10.24
N GLN A 74 -9.99 -6.92 -10.12
CA GLN A 74 -9.26 -7.38 -8.94
C GLN A 74 -9.31 -6.35 -7.79
N LEU A 75 -9.49 -5.07 -8.12
CA LEU A 75 -9.49 -3.96 -7.16
C LEU A 75 -10.87 -3.59 -6.62
N ALA A 76 -11.93 -3.74 -7.42
CA ALA A 76 -13.25 -3.22 -7.08
C ALA A 76 -13.84 -3.83 -5.80
N SER A 77 -13.85 -5.17 -5.69
CA SER A 77 -14.40 -5.86 -4.50
C SER A 77 -13.60 -5.53 -3.24
N PRO A 78 -12.26 -5.68 -3.23
CA PRO A 78 -11.49 -5.40 -2.01
C PRO A 78 -11.58 -3.95 -1.54
N ILE A 79 -11.64 -2.98 -2.46
CA ILE A 79 -11.83 -1.58 -2.10
C ILE A 79 -13.21 -1.36 -1.49
N ALA A 80 -14.28 -1.90 -2.10
CA ALA A 80 -15.63 -1.76 -1.58
C ALA A 80 -15.77 -2.38 -0.19
N GLU A 81 -15.30 -3.63 -0.02
CA GLU A 81 -15.30 -4.34 1.26
C GLU A 81 -14.52 -3.57 2.35
N PHE A 82 -13.33 -3.07 2.01
CA PHE A 82 -12.51 -2.30 2.94
C PHE A 82 -13.20 -1.00 3.39
N LEU A 83 -13.88 -0.32 2.46
CA LEU A 83 -14.63 0.90 2.76
C LEU A 83 -15.88 0.60 3.61
N GLU A 84 -16.59 -0.49 3.34
CA GLU A 84 -17.77 -0.90 4.14
C GLU A 84 -17.37 -1.30 5.57
N GLU A 85 -16.25 -2.02 5.75
CA GLU A 85 -15.74 -2.42 7.07
C GLU A 85 -15.35 -1.22 7.95
N HIS A 86 -14.94 -0.11 7.33
CA HIS A 86 -14.41 1.08 8.01
C HIS A 86 -15.25 2.36 7.81
N ALA A 87 -16.53 2.20 7.43
CA ALA A 87 -17.50 3.28 7.26
C ALA A 87 -18.05 3.87 8.58
#